data_AF-A0A090TH37-F1
#
_entry.id   AF-A0A090TH37-F1
#
_cell.length_a   1.000
_cell.length_b   1.000
_cell.length_c   1.000
_cell.angle_alpha   90.00
_cell.angle_beta   90.00
_cell.angle_gamma   90.00
#
_symmetry.space_group_name_H-M   'P 1'
#
loop_
_entity.id
_entity.type
_entity.pdbx_description
1 polymer ?
#
loop_
_entity_poly.entity_id
_entity_poly.type
_entity_poly.pdbx_seq_one_letter_code
_entity_poly.pdbx_strand_id
1 'polypeptide(L)'
;MKKVVIASLNPAKINAVKSAFESAFPNQSFEFEGVSVPSGVADQPMDNEETHRGAVNRVNNAKQSKQGGDYYVGIEAGLDGGCTFAWMVIESQG
;
A
#
# COMPACT_ATOMS: atom_id res chain seq x y z
N MET A 1 16.69 -11.64 -2.66
CA MET A 1 15.96 -10.84 -1.65
C MET A 1 14.67 -10.41 -2.31
N LYS A 2 13.52 -10.57 -1.65
CA LYS A 2 12.24 -10.20 -2.26
C LYS A 2 12.01 -8.70 -2.14
N LYS A 3 11.41 -8.09 -3.15
CA LYS A 3 11.15 -6.66 -3.21
C LYS A 3 9.69 -6.36 -2.89
N VAL A 4 9.48 -5.46 -1.93
CA VAL A 4 8.17 -4.96 -1.52
C VAL A 4 8.06 -3.50 -1.93
N VAL A 5 7.21 -3.22 -2.92
CA VAL A 5 6.93 -1.87 -3.39
C VAL A 5 5.74 -1.30 -2.62
N ILE A 6 5.94 -0.18 -1.94
CA ILE A 6 4.92 0.47 -1.12
C ILE A 6 4.43 1.69 -1.90
N ALA A 7 3.12 1.73 -2.19
CA ALA A 7 2.49 2.81 -2.96
C ALA A 7 2.30 4.10 -2.13
N SER A 8 3.33 4.49 -1.37
CA SER A 8 3.39 5.72 -0.59
C SER A 8 4.84 6.11 -0.30
N LEU A 9 5.10 7.42 -0.18
CA LEU A 9 6.35 7.97 0.35
C LEU A 9 6.25 8.37 1.83
N ASN A 10 5.10 8.14 2.49
CA ASN A 10 4.94 8.48 3.90
C ASN A 10 5.79 7.52 4.77
N PRO A 11 6.74 8.03 5.58
CA PRO A 11 7.61 7.20 6.41
C PRO A 11 6.85 6.28 7.37
N ALA A 12 5.72 6.73 7.92
CA ALA A 12 4.92 5.91 8.84
C ALA A 12 4.30 4.70 8.13
N LYS A 13 3.78 4.89 6.90
CA LYS A 13 3.23 3.80 6.09
C LYS A 13 4.33 2.82 5.69
N ILE A 14 5.50 3.33 5.29
CA ILE A 14 6.65 2.49 4.94
C ILE A 14 7.09 1.63 6.13
N ASN A 15 7.24 2.24 7.30
CA ASN A 15 7.67 1.52 8.51
C ASN A 15 6.62 0.50 8.97
N ALA A 16 5.33 0.79 8.83
CA ALA A 16 4.26 -0.16 9.13
C ALA A 16 4.34 -1.41 8.24
N VAL A 17 4.54 -1.24 6.94
CA VAL A 17 4.72 -2.37 6.00
C VAL A 17 5.98 -3.16 6.34
N LYS A 18 7.10 -2.46 6.58
CA LYS A 18 8.36 -3.10 6.96
C LYS A 18 8.20 -3.98 8.19
N SER A 19 7.66 -3.41 9.27
CA SER A 19 7.42 -4.12 10.52
C SER A 19 6.49 -5.33 10.33
N ALA A 20 5.42 -5.19 9.54
CA ALA A 20 4.50 -6.28 9.27
C ALA A 20 5.16 -7.44 8.50
N PHE A 21 5.92 -7.16 7.44
CA PHE A 21 6.61 -8.18 6.65
C PHE A 21 7.71 -8.87 7.46
N GLU A 22 8.53 -8.12 8.19
CA GLU A 22 9.61 -8.69 9.02
C GLU A 22 9.04 -9.55 10.16
N SER A 23 7.90 -9.16 10.75
CA SER A 23 7.24 -9.94 11.80
C SER A 23 6.58 -11.21 11.26
N ALA A 24 5.91 -11.12 10.10
CA ALA A 24 5.22 -12.25 9.49
C ALA A 24 6.18 -13.28 8.88
N PHE A 25 7.35 -12.83 8.41
CA PHE A 25 8.33 -13.66 7.73
C PHE A 25 9.74 -13.48 8.32
N PRO A 26 9.98 -13.88 9.58
CA PRO A 26 11.20 -13.57 10.32
C PRO A 26 12.48 -14.17 9.73
N ASN A 27 12.34 -15.21 8.90
CA ASN A 27 13.46 -15.90 8.24
C ASN A 27 13.64 -15.48 6.77
N GLN A 28 12.92 -14.46 6.29
CA GLN A 28 13.05 -13.93 4.94
C GLN A 28 13.56 -12.48 5.00
N SER A 29 14.43 -12.13 4.05
CA SER A 29 14.89 -10.74 3.88
C SER A 29 14.14 -10.06 2.74
N PHE A 30 13.75 -8.81 2.98
CA PHE A 30 13.03 -7.98 2.04
C PHE A 30 13.77 -6.67 1.77
N GLU A 31 13.65 -6.18 0.55
CA GLU A 31 13.97 -4.81 0.18
C GLU A 31 12.67 -4.02 0.08
N PHE A 32 12.59 -2.86 0.71
CA PHE A 32 11.39 -2.00 0.71
C PHE A 32 11.64 -0.74 -0.11
N GLU A 33 10.78 -0.46 -1.08
CA GLU A 33 10.85 0.76 -1.90
C GLU A 33 9.51 1.50 -1.88
N GLY A 34 9.51 2.74 -1.40
CA GLY A 34 8.35 3.62 -1.49
C GLY A 34 8.26 4.28 -2.87
N VAL A 35 7.05 4.36 -3.44
CA VAL A 35 6.78 5.07 -4.70
C VAL A 35 5.60 6.01 -4.55
N SER A 36 5.65 7.15 -5.25
CA SER A 36 4.53 8.10 -5.32
C SER A 36 3.69 7.79 -6.57
N VAL A 37 2.43 7.40 -6.35
CA VAL A 37 1.47 7.10 -7.42
C VAL A 37 0.09 7.64 -7.05
N PRO A 38 -0.73 8.07 -8.02
CA PRO A 38 -2.06 8.62 -7.74
C PRO A 38 -3.02 7.53 -7.24
N SER A 39 -3.96 7.92 -6.37
CA SER A 39 -5.09 7.06 -5.93
C SER A 39 -6.25 7.09 -6.91
N GLY A 40 -6.36 8.12 -7.76
CA GLY A 40 -7.49 8.28 -8.69
C GLY A 40 -8.84 8.51 -8.01
N VAL A 41 -8.84 8.86 -6.72
CA VAL A 41 -10.01 9.26 -5.92
C VAL A 41 -9.69 10.56 -5.18
N ALA A 42 -10.61 11.09 -4.38
CA ALA A 42 -10.36 12.27 -3.56
C ALA A 42 -9.14 12.10 -2.62
N ASP A 43 -8.45 13.20 -2.30
CA ASP A 43 -7.34 13.20 -1.34
C ASP A 43 -7.78 12.71 0.05
N GLN A 44 -9.04 12.95 0.40
CA GLN A 44 -9.71 12.40 1.58
C GLN A 44 -10.97 11.64 1.14
N PRO A 45 -10.89 10.31 0.98
CA PRO A 45 -12.06 9.48 0.72
C PRO A 45 -13.07 9.57 1.87
N MET A 46 -14.35 9.72 1.53
CA MET A 46 -15.44 9.98 2.47
C MET A 46 -16.39 8.79 2.69
N ASP A 47 -16.11 7.67 2.04
CA ASP A 47 -16.79 6.39 2.27
C ASP A 47 -15.84 5.19 2.12
N ASN A 48 -16.30 4.03 2.58
CA ASN A 48 -15.56 2.77 2.52
C ASN A 48 -15.18 2.32 1.11
N GLU A 49 -16.08 2.47 0.14
CA GLU A 49 -15.86 2.00 -1.23
C GLU A 49 -14.79 2.82 -1.95
N GLU A 50 -14.84 4.14 -1.80
CA GLU A 50 -13.85 5.07 -2.34
C GLU A 50 -12.48 4.86 -1.69
N THR A 51 -12.44 4.65 -0.37
CA THR A 51 -11.20 4.36 0.35
C THR A 51 -10.55 3.08 -0.17
N HIS A 52 -11.34 2.00 -0.33
CA HIS A 52 -10.86 0.74 -0.89
C HIS A 52 -10.36 0.92 -2.32
N ARG A 53 -11.15 1.60 -3.17
CA ARG A 53 -10.78 1.89 -4.56
C ARG A 53 -9.47 2.68 -4.65
N GLY A 54 -9.27 3.67 -3.77
CA GLY A 54 -8.02 4.41 -3.68
C GLY A 54 -6.81 3.52 -3.38
N ALA A 55 -6.93 2.59 -2.43
CA ALA A 55 -5.87 1.64 -2.11
C ALA A 55 -5.56 0.70 -3.28
N VAL A 56 -6.58 0.14 -3.94
CA VAL A 56 -6.42 -0.73 -5.12
C VAL A 56 -5.77 0.02 -6.29
N ASN A 57 -6.24 1.23 -6.58
CA ASN A 57 -5.68 2.07 -7.64
C ASN A 57 -4.20 2.38 -7.38
N ARG A 58 -3.83 2.68 -6.13
CA ARG A 58 -2.42 2.89 -5.77
C ARG A 58 -1.57 1.65 -6.04
N VAL A 59 -2.05 0.46 -5.66
CA VAL A 59 -1.33 -0.80 -5.94
C VAL A 59 -1.17 -1.03 -7.45
N ASN A 60 -2.24 -0.84 -8.22
CA ASN A 60 -2.21 -0.99 -9.68
C ASN A 60 -1.25 0.01 -10.35
N ASN A 61 -1.28 1.27 -9.92
CA ASN A 61 -0.39 2.29 -10.45
C ASN A 61 1.06 2.07 -10.03
N ALA A 62 1.31 1.54 -8.82
CA ALA A 62 2.65 1.15 -8.38
C ALA A 62 3.21 0.00 -9.22
N LYS A 63 2.39 -1.00 -9.55
CA LYS A 63 2.77 -2.10 -10.47
C LYS A 63 3.20 -1.60 -11.85
N GLN A 64 2.47 -0.62 -12.39
CA GLN A 64 2.78 -0.02 -13.68
C GLN A 64 4.02 0.87 -13.63
N SER A 65 4.14 1.71 -12.60
CA SER A 65 5.25 2.65 -12.44
C SER A 65 6.56 1.98 -12.05
N LYS A 66 6.51 0.87 -11.32
CA LYS A 66 7.69 0.16 -10.81
C LYS A 66 7.50 -1.34 -10.97
N GLN A 67 7.95 -1.86 -12.10
CA GLN A 67 7.91 -3.29 -12.39
C GLN A 67 8.95 -4.06 -11.57
N GLY A 68 8.72 -5.37 -11.41
CA GLY A 68 9.65 -6.29 -10.75
C GLY A 68 9.61 -6.28 -9.22
N GLY A 69 8.52 -5.81 -8.62
CA GLY A 69 8.24 -6.04 -7.20
C GLY A 69 7.62 -7.42 -7.00
N ASP A 70 8.09 -8.17 -6.00
CA ASP A 70 7.46 -9.44 -5.60
C ASP A 70 6.11 -9.18 -4.92
N TYR A 71 6.02 -8.08 -4.17
CA TYR A 71 4.80 -7.61 -3.52
C TYR A 71 4.58 -6.12 -3.74
N TYR A 72 3.32 -5.72 -3.83
CA TYR A 72 2.88 -4.34 -3.92
C TYR A 72 1.87 -4.05 -2.81
N VAL A 73 2.08 -2.97 -2.08
CA VAL A 73 1.30 -2.64 -0.88
C VAL A 73 0.71 -1.24 -0.96
N GLY A 74 -0.61 -1.14 -0.83
CA GLY A 74 -1.35 0.11 -0.69
C GLY A 74 -1.94 0.22 0.70
N ILE A 75 -1.84 1.41 1.31
CA ILE A 75 -2.53 1.74 2.57
C ILE A 75 -3.25 3.07 2.33
N GLU A 76 -4.58 3.08 2.34
CA GLU A 76 -5.38 4.29 2.16
C GLU A 76 -6.29 4.51 3.37
N ALA A 77 -6.19 5.69 3.98
CA ALA A 77 -7.06 6.08 5.07
C ALA A 77 -8.31 6.77 4.53
N GLY A 78 -9.43 6.58 5.20
CA GLY A 78 -10.72 7.14 4.81
C GLY A 78 -11.59 7.47 6.00
N LEU A 79 -12.71 8.11 5.70
CA LEU A 79 -13.80 8.37 6.62
C LEU A 79 -15.04 7.62 6.14
N ASP A 80 -15.87 7.16 7.06
CA ASP A 80 -17.20 6.63 6.76
C ASP A 80 -18.06 6.80 8.01
N GLY A 81 -19.19 7.49 7.88
CA GLY A 81 -20.16 7.65 8.98
C GLY A 81 -19.61 8.18 10.31
N GLY A 82 -18.64 9.10 10.30
CA GLY A 82 -18.05 9.68 11.53
C GLY A 82 -16.90 8.88 12.16
N CYS A 83 -16.54 7.74 11.58
CA CYS A 83 -15.34 6.98 11.94
C CYS A 83 -14.22 7.18 10.90
N THR A 84 -12.98 6.93 11.31
CA THR A 84 -11.84 6.79 10.39
C THR A 84 -11.30 5.36 10.43
N PHE A 85 -10.81 4.90 9.30
CA PHE A 85 -10.22 3.58 9.11
C PHE A 85 -9.20 3.64 7.96
N ALA A 86 -8.56 2.52 7.68
CA ALA A 86 -7.72 2.38 6.49
C ALA A 86 -7.92 1.03 5.82
N TRP A 87 -7.83 1.02 4.50
CA TRP A 87 -7.70 -0.19 3.70
C TRP A 87 -6.25 -0.53 3.45
N MET A 88 -5.89 -1.79 3.69
CA MET A 88 -4.61 -2.37 3.33
C MET A 88 -4.82 -3.35 2.17
N VAL A 89 -4.18 -3.10 1.04
CA VAL A 89 -4.20 -3.97 -0.15
C VAL A 89 -2.80 -4.48 -0.40
N ILE A 90 -2.64 -5.80 -0.48
CA ILE A 90 -1.36 -6.46 -0.75
C ILE A 90 -1.56 -7.40 -1.92
N GLU A 91 -0.80 -7.20 -2.98
CA GLU A 91 -0.82 -8.09 -4.15
C GLU A 91 0.58 -8.61 -4.44
N SER A 92 0.70 -9.92 -4.72
CA SER A 92 1.94 -10.51 -5.24
C SER A 92 2.01 -10.38 -6.76
N GLN A 93 3.21 -10.42 -7.32
CA GLN A 93 3.41 -10.93 -8.68
C GLN A 93 3.40 -12.45 -8.60
N GLY A 94 2.34 -13.07 -9.15
CA GLY A 94 2.26 -14.50 -9.41
C GLY A 94 2.57 -14.78 -10.87
#